data_AF-A0A2V8FFF6-F1
#
_entry.id   AF-A0A2V8FFF6-F1
#
_cell.length_a   1.000
_cell.length_b   1.000
_cell.length_c   1.000
_cell.angle_alpha   90.00
_cell.angle_beta   90.00
_cell.angle_gamma   90.00
#
_symmetry.space_group_name_H-M   'P 1'
#
loop_
_entity.id
_entity.type
_entity.pdbx_description
1 polymer ?
#
loop_
_entity_poly.entity_id
_entity_poly.type
_entity_poly.pdbx_seq_one_letter_code
_entity_poly.pdbx_strand_id
1 'polypeptide(L)'
;MEDEMNDDTVRPHGTAFGRRDLMKLGAGVVATALTAERASAQRGGPPQGPVPPPGSPPPPGEWRPHTGSGYKNGANRLGGNGPMDDTTRKIVKFVSGFKESDMTPPVLRAVNRTMVDSMASAIAGFEEEAVRIAARTARLSPAGSLKCTVLGYGISTTPELASFVNSCMVRLVDFNDTPHHSNLIPAALAMGEALHSTGSQVMAAITVGYEVMTVGGGESIAPAMAVGKLMGLDEDRLANAVSIALTPHVALNKGVGAMSMWKGVRSAEAIKCGVWAAILAREGMTGPPQPFEGRGALWYSQGRMGREFTLPERAKLQIERMVNKRFPSDQMTQQTLGLIPQMRAWTRVDEIDSIQYYMTFGDWEEVGDAPKWDPRNRDTADHSLPYVLARNLIDGETYLDAFAIEKLPFRDPVVRGLMDRITLLPVSEWRGNGTARITIRKKSGDEKSWDTHGGNRSPGDMSEFPQMSDDDITNKFKRVCAYRHVADAQRDQALGQWWNLSAIKDIAEPMRTLATFGRPLPL
;
A
#
# COMPACT_ATOMS: atom_id res chain seq x y z
N MET A 1 -19.24 -63.35 1.64
CA MET A 1 -19.09 -63.71 3.07
C MET A 1 -18.39 -62.53 3.70
N GLU A 2 -19.08 -61.39 3.86
CA GLU A 2 -20.16 -61.10 4.83
C GLU A 2 -19.70 -61.20 6.30
N ASP A 3 -20.22 -60.22 7.04
CA ASP A 3 -20.23 -59.93 8.49
C ASP A 3 -19.04 -59.14 9.05
N GLU A 4 -19.19 -57.84 9.40
CA GLU A 4 -19.94 -57.21 10.53
C GLU A 4 -19.25 -57.49 11.89
N MET A 5 -19.05 -56.59 12.86
CA MET A 5 -19.39 -55.18 13.15
C MET A 5 -18.66 -54.78 14.46
N ASN A 6 -18.65 -53.47 14.76
CA ASN A 6 -18.44 -52.76 16.05
C ASN A 6 -17.02 -52.51 16.59
N ASP A 7 -16.71 -51.36 17.21
CA ASP A 7 -17.31 -50.00 17.26
C ASP A 7 -16.28 -49.06 17.96
N ASP A 8 -16.53 -47.76 17.88
CA ASP A 8 -16.15 -46.68 18.79
C ASP A 8 -14.72 -46.08 18.79
N THR A 9 -14.57 -44.96 18.05
CA THR A 9 -14.06 -43.71 18.64
C THR A 9 -14.50 -42.46 17.84
N VAL A 10 -15.32 -41.67 18.53
CA VAL A 10 -15.84 -40.32 18.27
C VAL A 10 -14.95 -39.41 17.39
N ARG A 11 -15.49 -38.91 16.27
CA ARG A 11 -14.99 -37.73 15.53
C ARG A 11 -16.00 -36.58 15.62
N PRO A 12 -15.60 -35.30 15.74
CA PRO A 12 -16.54 -34.19 15.72
C PRO A 12 -17.03 -33.90 14.30
N HIS A 13 -18.35 -33.95 14.10
CA HIS A 13 -19.01 -33.48 12.89
C HIS A 13 -18.98 -31.95 12.80
N GLY A 14 -18.17 -31.41 11.89
CA GLY A 14 -18.32 -30.04 11.39
C GLY A 14 -19.31 -30.02 10.24
N THR A 15 -20.52 -29.54 10.50
CA THR A 15 -21.59 -29.38 9.50
C THR A 15 -21.18 -28.41 8.39
N ALA A 16 -21.17 -28.90 7.15
CA ALA A 16 -21.05 -28.06 5.96
C ALA A 16 -22.29 -27.18 5.82
N PHE A 17 -22.12 -25.86 5.85
CA PHE A 17 -23.20 -24.91 5.55
C PHE A 17 -23.63 -25.05 4.10
N GLY A 18 -24.90 -25.42 3.89
CA GLY A 18 -25.49 -25.60 2.56
C GLY A 18 -26.03 -24.30 2.00
N ARG A 19 -26.00 -24.19 0.66
CA ARG A 19 -26.50 -23.06 -0.15
C ARG A 19 -27.99 -22.69 0.06
N ARG A 20 -28.72 -23.45 0.89
CA ARG A 20 -30.14 -23.24 1.24
C ARG A 20 -30.35 -22.52 2.58
N ASP A 21 -29.32 -22.36 3.41
CA ASP A 21 -29.42 -21.63 4.69
C ASP A 21 -29.24 -20.10 4.54
N LEU A 22 -28.78 -19.64 3.37
CA LEU A 22 -28.53 -18.23 3.03
C LEU A 22 -29.77 -17.46 2.54
N MET A 23 -30.96 -18.07 2.54
CA MET A 23 -32.20 -17.48 1.98
C MET A 23 -33.26 -17.13 3.05
N LYS A 24 -32.89 -16.98 4.33
CA LYS A 24 -33.82 -16.64 5.42
C LYS A 24 -33.35 -15.55 6.39
N LEU A 25 -32.64 -14.54 5.92
CA LEU A 25 -32.42 -13.30 6.69
C LEU A 25 -32.79 -12.09 5.83
N GLY A 26 -34.09 -11.84 5.77
CA GLY A 26 -34.66 -10.60 5.25
C GLY A 26 -35.08 -9.70 6.41
N ALA A 27 -34.78 -8.40 6.25
CA ALA A 27 -35.37 -7.23 6.91
C ALA A 27 -35.12 -7.05 8.42
N GLY A 28 -34.33 -6.02 8.74
CA GLY A 28 -34.18 -5.49 10.10
C GLY A 28 -33.42 -4.17 10.11
N VAL A 29 -34.11 -3.08 9.75
CA VAL A 29 -33.66 -1.70 9.95
C VAL A 29 -33.57 -1.43 11.46
N VAL A 30 -32.39 -1.08 11.98
CA VAL A 30 -32.26 -0.26 13.20
C VAL A 30 -31.04 0.65 13.08
N ALA A 31 -31.30 1.91 12.77
CA ALA A 31 -30.44 3.02 13.15
C ALA A 31 -30.59 3.25 14.66
N THR A 32 -29.51 3.54 15.40
CA THR A 32 -29.45 4.61 16.42
C THR A 32 -28.00 4.88 16.85
N ALA A 33 -27.62 6.14 16.68
CA ALA A 33 -26.70 6.99 17.43
C ALA A 33 -25.98 6.43 18.67
N LEU A 34 -24.69 6.79 18.79
CA LEU A 34 -24.07 7.32 20.02
C LEU A 34 -22.62 7.76 19.69
N THR A 35 -22.37 9.07 19.70
CA THR A 35 -21.21 9.77 20.31
C THR A 35 -21.13 11.18 19.73
N ALA A 36 -21.89 12.09 20.33
CA ALA A 36 -21.66 13.53 20.22
C ALA A 36 -21.99 14.17 21.56
N GLU A 37 -21.19 13.86 22.58
CA GLU A 37 -21.08 14.71 23.76
C GLU A 37 -19.66 15.24 23.84
N ARG A 38 -19.51 16.52 23.50
CA ARG A 38 -18.64 17.54 24.12
C ARG A 38 -18.20 18.57 23.09
N ALA A 39 -19.02 19.60 22.95
CA ALA A 39 -18.54 20.94 22.61
C ALA A 39 -19.59 21.97 23.04
N SER A 40 -19.63 22.31 24.33
CA SER A 40 -20.29 23.53 24.78
C SER A 40 -19.36 24.32 25.68
N ALA A 41 -18.81 25.41 25.15
CA ALA A 41 -18.31 26.53 25.94
C ALA A 41 -18.45 27.83 25.12
N GLN A 42 -19.61 28.46 25.32
CA GLN A 42 -19.87 29.91 25.45
C GLN A 42 -19.20 30.91 24.49
N ARG A 43 -20.03 31.65 23.75
CA ARG A 43 -20.01 33.14 23.73
C ARG A 43 -21.44 33.69 23.67
N GLY A 44 -21.69 34.72 24.49
CA GLY A 44 -23.01 35.29 24.75
C GLY A 44 -23.66 35.98 23.55
N GLY A 45 -24.96 35.72 23.39
CA GLY A 45 -25.86 36.41 22.47
C GLY A 45 -27.03 37.08 23.23
N PRO A 46 -27.81 37.95 22.55
CA PRO A 46 -28.83 38.83 23.14
C PRO A 46 -30.00 38.03 23.76
N PRO A 47 -30.85 38.65 24.60
CA PRO A 47 -31.77 37.92 25.48
C PRO A 47 -32.66 36.97 24.70
N GLN A 48 -32.56 35.68 25.01
CA GLN A 48 -33.42 34.66 24.45
C GLN A 48 -34.85 34.93 24.92
N GLY A 49 -35.78 35.02 23.97
CA GLY A 49 -37.21 34.96 24.26
C GLY A 49 -37.57 33.66 24.99
N PRO A 50 -38.82 33.52 25.46
CA PRO A 50 -39.24 32.36 26.25
C PRO A 50 -38.90 31.05 25.54
N VAL A 51 -38.23 30.15 26.26
CA VAL A 51 -37.89 28.81 25.78
C VAL A 51 -39.20 28.07 25.48
N PRO A 52 -39.43 27.61 24.24
CA PRO A 52 -40.66 26.93 23.91
C PRO A 52 -40.78 25.59 24.69
N PRO A 53 -42.01 25.15 25.01
CA PRO A 53 -42.23 23.95 25.80
C PRO A 53 -41.66 22.70 25.10
N PRO A 54 -41.24 21.66 25.88
CA PRO A 54 -40.71 20.43 25.33
C PRO A 54 -41.66 19.80 24.29
N GLY A 55 -41.14 19.51 23.09
CA GLY A 55 -41.94 18.95 21.99
C GLY A 55 -42.53 19.99 21.02
N SER A 56 -42.29 21.28 21.24
CA SER A 56 -42.62 22.31 20.24
C SER A 56 -41.75 22.14 18.99
N PRO A 57 -42.32 22.12 17.78
CA PRO A 57 -41.50 22.11 16.57
C PRO A 57 -40.69 23.43 16.52
N PRO A 58 -39.35 23.38 16.32
CA PRO A 58 -38.56 24.59 16.16
C PRO A 58 -39.10 25.50 15.04
N PRO A 59 -38.84 26.82 15.10
CA PRO A 59 -39.29 27.80 14.12
C PRO A 59 -39.10 27.36 12.65
N PRO A 60 -40.01 27.79 11.74
CA PRO A 60 -39.88 27.50 10.31
C PRO A 60 -38.54 28.01 9.76
N GLY A 61 -37.66 27.09 9.35
CA GLY A 61 -36.31 27.40 8.88
C GLY A 61 -35.21 26.69 9.66
N GLU A 62 -35.41 26.45 10.96
CA GLU A 62 -34.49 25.69 11.81
C GLU A 62 -34.53 24.17 11.52
N TRP A 63 -35.60 23.70 10.89
CA TRP A 63 -35.76 22.32 10.42
C TRP A 63 -34.93 21.95 9.20
N ARG A 64 -34.35 22.93 8.50
CA ARG A 64 -33.61 22.64 7.27
C ARG A 64 -32.20 22.24 7.67
N PRO A 65 -31.78 20.96 7.49
CA PRO A 65 -30.37 20.65 7.57
C PRO A 65 -29.66 21.53 6.54
N HIS A 66 -28.87 22.49 7.01
CA HIS A 66 -28.02 23.28 6.15
C HIS A 66 -26.93 22.34 5.62
N THR A 67 -26.90 22.11 4.32
CA THR A 67 -25.64 21.81 3.62
C THR A 67 -24.69 22.93 4.02
N GLY A 68 -23.51 22.63 4.56
CA GLY A 68 -22.61 23.63 5.17
C GLY A 68 -22.41 24.88 4.31
N SER A 69 -21.96 25.99 4.93
CA SER A 69 -21.75 27.28 4.26
C SER A 69 -20.96 27.11 2.96
N GLY A 70 -21.62 27.16 1.79
CA GLY A 70 -20.98 27.02 0.48
C GLY A 70 -21.72 26.23 -0.60
N TYR A 71 -22.76 25.45 -0.28
CA TYR A 71 -23.49 24.70 -1.33
C TYR A 71 -24.29 25.65 -2.24
N LYS A 72 -23.86 25.77 -3.50
CA LYS A 72 -24.58 26.43 -4.58
C LYS A 72 -24.70 25.47 -5.76
N ASN A 73 -25.92 25.07 -6.13
CA ASN A 73 -26.16 24.34 -7.37
C ASN A 73 -26.01 25.28 -8.58
N GLY A 74 -24.77 25.64 -8.89
CA GLY A 74 -24.42 26.53 -10.00
C GLY A 74 -23.13 26.13 -10.70
N ALA A 75 -22.55 24.98 -10.34
CA ALA A 75 -21.47 24.40 -11.13
C ALA A 75 -22.11 23.67 -12.32
N ASN A 76 -21.72 24.02 -13.54
CA ASN A 76 -22.14 23.35 -14.79
C ASN A 76 -21.57 21.92 -14.89
N ARG A 77 -21.72 21.11 -13.84
CA ARG A 77 -21.29 19.70 -13.76
C ARG A 77 -22.35 18.81 -14.40
N LEU A 78 -21.94 17.70 -15.00
CA LEU A 78 -22.86 16.69 -15.54
C LEU A 78 -23.81 16.22 -14.42
N GLY A 79 -25.10 16.11 -14.77
CA GLY A 79 -26.14 15.64 -13.85
C GLY A 79 -26.54 16.62 -12.74
N GLY A 80 -26.02 17.85 -12.71
CA GLY A 80 -26.44 18.88 -11.75
C GLY A 80 -26.00 18.62 -10.30
N ASN A 81 -24.89 17.92 -10.11
CA ASN A 81 -24.45 17.41 -8.81
C ASN A 81 -23.97 18.47 -7.79
N GLY A 82 -24.10 19.77 -8.05
CA GLY A 82 -23.65 20.82 -7.14
C GLY A 82 -22.15 21.12 -7.25
N PRO A 83 -21.60 21.99 -6.39
CA PRO A 83 -20.24 22.51 -6.55
C PRO A 83 -19.19 21.51 -6.06
N MET A 84 -18.12 21.36 -6.84
CA MET A 84 -16.91 20.62 -6.45
C MET A 84 -16.26 21.29 -5.23
N ASP A 85 -15.85 20.50 -4.24
CA ASP A 85 -15.07 21.02 -3.12
C ASP A 85 -13.63 21.43 -3.51
N ASP A 86 -12.95 22.19 -2.65
CA ASP A 86 -11.67 22.81 -3.01
C ASP A 86 -10.55 21.77 -3.17
N THR A 87 -10.53 20.75 -2.31
CA THR A 87 -9.58 19.63 -2.40
C THR A 87 -9.72 18.90 -3.74
N THR A 88 -10.94 18.52 -4.13
CA THR A 88 -11.20 17.85 -5.42
C THR A 88 -10.80 18.75 -6.58
N ARG A 89 -11.15 20.04 -6.53
CA ARG A 89 -10.79 21.01 -7.59
C ARG A 89 -9.29 21.14 -7.79
N LYS A 90 -8.51 21.19 -6.71
CA LYS A 90 -7.05 21.24 -6.76
C LYS A 90 -6.45 19.97 -7.37
N ILE A 91 -6.94 18.79 -6.96
CA ILE A 91 -6.52 17.50 -7.52
C ILE A 91 -6.79 17.45 -9.02
N VAL A 92 -8.04 17.72 -9.42
CA VAL A 92 -8.46 17.67 -10.84
C VAL A 92 -7.66 18.65 -11.69
N LYS A 93 -7.50 19.90 -11.22
CA LYS A 93 -6.73 20.91 -11.94
C LYS A 93 -5.27 20.50 -12.14
N PHE A 94 -4.64 19.90 -11.12
CA PHE A 94 -3.28 19.39 -11.23
C PHE A 94 -3.20 18.25 -12.26
N VAL A 95 -4.10 17.26 -12.17
CA VAL A 95 -4.14 16.09 -13.06
C VAL A 95 -4.34 16.50 -14.52
N SER A 96 -5.31 17.37 -14.79
CA SER A 96 -5.62 17.89 -16.12
C SER A 96 -4.52 18.80 -16.67
N GLY A 97 -3.87 19.57 -15.80
CA GLY A 97 -2.82 20.52 -16.17
C GLY A 97 -1.45 19.91 -16.45
N PHE A 98 -1.15 18.74 -15.87
CA PHE A 98 0.15 18.07 -16.00
C PHE A 98 0.31 17.44 -17.39
N LYS A 99 1.40 17.70 -18.09
CA LYS A 99 1.68 17.19 -19.44
C LYS A 99 2.95 16.34 -19.45
N GLU A 100 3.10 15.49 -20.46
CA GLU A 100 4.35 14.74 -20.69
C GLU A 100 5.56 15.68 -20.79
N SER A 101 5.38 16.88 -21.36
CA SER A 101 6.42 17.91 -21.44
C SER A 101 6.86 18.49 -20.09
N ASP A 102 6.10 18.27 -19.02
CA ASP A 102 6.48 18.69 -17.67
C ASP A 102 7.44 17.68 -17.02
N MET A 103 7.67 16.52 -17.64
CA MET A 103 8.61 15.50 -17.17
C MET A 103 10.06 15.89 -17.46
N THR A 104 10.71 16.53 -16.50
CA THR A 104 12.13 16.88 -16.57
C THR A 104 13.02 15.62 -16.53
N PRO A 105 14.30 15.69 -16.95
CA PRO A 105 15.20 14.54 -16.91
C PRO A 105 15.35 13.87 -15.51
N PRO A 106 15.39 14.63 -14.39
CA PRO A 106 15.34 14.03 -13.05
C PRO A 106 14.06 13.22 -12.78
N VAL A 107 12.90 13.75 -13.19
CA VAL A 107 11.60 13.05 -13.03
C VAL A 107 11.56 11.79 -13.86
N LEU A 108 12.01 11.84 -15.13
CA LEU A 108 12.09 10.66 -16.00
C LEU A 108 12.99 9.57 -15.39
N ARG A 109 14.15 9.96 -14.84
CA ARG A 109 15.06 9.03 -14.15
C ARG A 109 14.39 8.42 -12.91
N ALA A 110 13.73 9.23 -12.09
CA ALA A 110 13.04 8.76 -10.89
C ALA A 110 11.93 7.76 -11.21
N VAL A 111 11.14 8.04 -12.26
CA VAL A 111 10.08 7.13 -12.74
C VAL A 111 10.66 5.81 -13.24
N ASN A 112 11.72 5.84 -14.07
CA ASN A 112 12.35 4.61 -14.58
C ASN A 112 12.96 3.77 -13.45
N ARG A 113 13.67 4.41 -12.51
CA ARG A 113 14.22 3.73 -11.32
C ARG A 113 13.11 3.04 -10.53
N THR A 114 12.04 3.77 -10.25
CA THR A 114 10.89 3.28 -9.48
C THR A 114 10.16 2.17 -10.24
N MET A 115 10.08 2.25 -11.57
CA MET A 115 9.49 1.21 -12.42
C MET A 115 10.27 -0.10 -12.32
N VAL A 116 11.60 -0.05 -12.48
CA VAL A 116 12.46 -1.25 -12.37
C VAL A 116 12.37 -1.85 -10.98
N ASP A 117 12.40 -1.03 -9.92
CA ASP A 117 12.21 -1.48 -8.54
C ASP A 117 10.85 -2.15 -8.30
N SER A 118 9.80 -1.58 -8.87
CA SER A 118 8.43 -2.08 -8.76
C SER A 118 8.27 -3.40 -9.50
N MET A 119 8.84 -3.54 -10.69
CA MET A 119 8.84 -4.80 -11.44
C MET A 119 9.70 -5.86 -10.75
N ALA A 120 10.82 -5.47 -10.12
CA ALA A 120 11.59 -6.38 -9.29
C ALA A 120 10.74 -6.89 -8.09
N SER A 121 9.98 -6.00 -7.46
CA SER A 121 9.08 -6.35 -6.36
C SER A 121 7.92 -7.23 -6.83
N ALA A 122 7.35 -6.96 -8.00
CA ALA A 122 6.31 -7.80 -8.60
C ALA A 122 6.80 -9.22 -8.89
N ILE A 123 8.00 -9.36 -9.49
CA ILE A 123 8.63 -10.66 -9.69
C ILE A 123 8.91 -11.32 -8.34
N ALA A 124 9.38 -10.58 -7.33
CA ALA A 124 9.62 -11.13 -6.01
C ALA A 124 8.34 -11.65 -5.33
N GLY A 125 7.21 -10.96 -5.45
CA GLY A 125 5.91 -11.38 -4.90
C GLY A 125 5.15 -12.41 -5.73
N PHE A 126 5.63 -12.75 -6.92
CA PHE A 126 5.09 -13.83 -7.75
C PHE A 126 5.10 -15.16 -6.99
N GLU A 127 4.05 -15.97 -7.17
CA GLU A 127 3.84 -17.29 -6.54
C GLU A 127 3.63 -17.33 -5.01
N GLU A 128 3.63 -16.18 -4.32
CA GLU A 128 3.17 -16.16 -2.93
C GLU A 128 1.65 -16.43 -2.86
N GLU A 129 1.18 -17.09 -1.79
CA GLU A 129 -0.18 -17.65 -1.75
C GLU A 129 -1.29 -16.61 -1.97
N ALA A 130 -1.15 -15.41 -1.39
CA ALA A 130 -2.13 -14.34 -1.57
C ALA A 130 -2.25 -13.90 -3.03
N VAL A 131 -1.14 -13.84 -3.77
CA VAL A 131 -1.11 -13.54 -5.20
C VAL A 131 -1.73 -14.67 -6.01
N ARG A 132 -1.50 -15.93 -5.64
CA ARG A 132 -2.12 -17.10 -6.30
C ARG A 132 -3.63 -17.11 -6.13
N ILE A 133 -4.14 -16.82 -4.93
CA ILE A 133 -5.58 -16.63 -4.67
C ILE A 133 -6.15 -15.51 -5.54
N ALA A 134 -5.47 -14.37 -5.60
CA ALA A 134 -5.89 -13.24 -6.42
C ALA A 134 -5.90 -13.59 -7.93
N ALA A 135 -4.88 -14.30 -8.42
CA ALA A 135 -4.78 -14.74 -9.81
C ALA A 135 -5.86 -15.76 -10.19
N ARG A 136 -6.17 -16.75 -9.32
CA ARG A 136 -7.33 -17.64 -9.49
C ARG A 136 -8.63 -16.85 -9.63
N THR A 137 -8.80 -15.81 -8.82
CA THR A 137 -9.99 -14.96 -8.84
C THR A 137 -10.09 -14.18 -10.15
N ALA A 138 -8.98 -13.64 -10.66
CA ALA A 138 -8.94 -12.94 -11.94
C ALA A 138 -9.34 -13.83 -13.13
N ARG A 139 -9.06 -15.14 -13.10
CA ARG A 139 -9.49 -16.09 -14.15
C ARG A 139 -11.01 -16.22 -14.26
N LEU A 140 -11.76 -15.87 -13.22
CA LEU A 140 -13.23 -15.94 -13.23
C LEU A 140 -13.87 -14.82 -14.08
N SER A 141 -13.09 -13.79 -14.43
CA SER A 141 -13.55 -12.63 -15.19
C SER A 141 -12.68 -12.47 -16.45
N PRO A 142 -13.04 -13.12 -17.57
CA PRO A 142 -12.27 -13.01 -18.80
C PRO A 142 -12.29 -11.58 -19.34
N ALA A 143 -11.23 -11.20 -20.03
CA ALA A 143 -11.12 -9.88 -20.65
C ALA A 143 -12.23 -9.60 -21.66
N GLY A 144 -12.76 -8.38 -21.61
CA GLY A 144 -13.61 -7.79 -22.66
C GLY A 144 -12.79 -6.96 -23.65
N SER A 145 -13.32 -5.81 -24.06
CA SER A 145 -12.63 -4.87 -24.96
C SER A 145 -11.38 -4.23 -24.34
N LEU A 146 -11.40 -3.99 -23.02
CA LEU A 146 -10.25 -3.50 -22.26
C LEU A 146 -9.45 -4.68 -21.72
N LYS A 147 -8.61 -5.23 -22.58
CA LYS A 147 -7.81 -6.42 -22.28
C LYS A 147 -6.56 -6.04 -21.46
N CYS A 148 -6.41 -6.63 -20.28
CA CYS A 148 -5.23 -6.45 -19.44
C CYS A 148 -4.62 -7.79 -19.03
N THR A 149 -3.32 -7.79 -18.77
CA THR A 149 -2.51 -8.97 -18.43
C THR A 149 -2.18 -9.00 -16.94
N VAL A 150 -2.44 -10.15 -16.30
CA VAL A 150 -1.83 -10.50 -15.02
C VAL A 150 -0.43 -11.05 -15.30
N LEU A 151 0.58 -10.38 -14.74
CA LEU A 151 1.99 -10.71 -14.93
C LEU A 151 2.32 -12.13 -14.41
N GLY A 152 3.29 -12.78 -15.04
CA GLY A 152 3.77 -14.11 -14.67
C GLY A 152 2.84 -15.28 -15.02
N TYR A 153 1.52 -15.09 -15.02
CA TYR A 153 0.52 -16.15 -15.29
C TYR A 153 -0.07 -16.13 -16.70
N GLY A 154 0.13 -15.05 -17.46
CA GLY A 154 -0.44 -14.84 -18.79
C GLY A 154 -1.97 -14.75 -18.80
N ILE A 155 -2.60 -14.53 -17.64
CA ILE A 155 -4.05 -14.44 -17.53
C ILE A 155 -4.49 -13.11 -18.13
N SER A 156 -5.46 -13.18 -19.03
CA SER A 156 -6.11 -11.99 -19.57
C SER A 156 -7.44 -11.75 -18.84
N THR A 157 -7.59 -10.56 -18.27
CA THR A 157 -8.74 -10.18 -17.42
C THR A 157 -9.08 -8.70 -17.59
N THR A 158 -10.02 -8.19 -16.79
CA THR A 158 -10.45 -6.80 -16.77
C THR A 158 -9.41 -5.86 -16.15
N PRO A 159 -9.45 -4.55 -16.43
CA PRO A 159 -8.46 -3.60 -15.91
C PRO A 159 -8.35 -3.60 -14.38
N GLU A 160 -9.47 -3.62 -13.68
CA GLU A 160 -9.50 -3.58 -12.22
C GLU A 160 -8.89 -4.85 -11.59
N LEU A 161 -9.14 -6.03 -12.17
CA LEU A 161 -8.60 -7.29 -11.67
C LEU A 161 -7.12 -7.48 -12.03
N ALA A 162 -6.69 -7.08 -13.23
CA ALA A 162 -5.27 -7.08 -13.58
C ALA A 162 -4.49 -6.13 -12.66
N SER A 163 -5.03 -4.93 -12.42
CA SER A 163 -4.46 -3.96 -11.48
C SER A 163 -4.37 -4.54 -10.08
N PHE A 164 -5.44 -5.15 -9.58
CA PHE A 164 -5.48 -5.77 -8.26
C PHE A 164 -4.38 -6.83 -8.09
N VAL A 165 -4.30 -7.82 -8.99
CA VAL A 165 -3.35 -8.93 -8.84
C VAL A 165 -1.91 -8.44 -8.98
N ASN A 166 -1.63 -7.59 -9.97
CA ASN A 166 -0.28 -7.07 -10.18
C ASN A 166 0.15 -6.13 -9.03
N SER A 167 -0.77 -5.36 -8.44
CA SER A 167 -0.49 -4.57 -7.23
C SER A 167 -0.26 -5.45 -6.00
N CYS A 168 -0.94 -6.60 -5.88
CA CYS A 168 -0.61 -7.58 -4.85
C CYS A 168 0.84 -8.05 -5.00
N MET A 169 1.27 -8.37 -6.22
CA MET A 169 2.65 -8.80 -6.49
C MET A 169 3.67 -7.75 -6.05
N VAL A 170 3.45 -6.48 -6.41
CA VAL A 170 4.36 -5.37 -6.03
C VAL A 170 4.48 -5.23 -4.52
N ARG A 171 3.36 -5.33 -3.79
CA ARG A 171 3.30 -5.00 -2.37
C ARG A 171 3.67 -6.15 -1.43
N LEU A 172 3.37 -7.39 -1.81
CA LEU A 172 3.23 -8.51 -0.87
C LEU A 172 4.49 -8.79 -0.05
N VAL A 173 5.66 -8.81 -0.70
CA VAL A 173 6.95 -9.12 -0.05
C VAL A 173 7.63 -7.91 0.58
N ASP A 174 6.93 -6.77 0.63
CA ASP A 174 7.36 -5.54 1.27
C ASP A 174 8.73 -5.02 0.81
N PHE A 175 9.02 -5.23 -0.47
CA PHE A 175 10.32 -4.95 -1.07
C PHE A 175 10.29 -3.69 -1.95
N ASN A 176 9.14 -3.05 -2.11
CA ASN A 176 8.96 -1.88 -2.96
C ASN A 176 9.32 -0.57 -2.25
N ASP A 177 9.16 0.56 -2.96
CA ASP A 177 9.45 1.90 -2.45
C ASP A 177 8.73 2.25 -1.13
N THR A 178 9.29 3.21 -0.38
CA THR A 178 8.65 3.85 0.76
C THR A 178 8.64 5.38 0.61
N PRO A 179 7.50 6.05 0.89
CA PRO A 179 6.17 5.48 1.10
C PRO A 179 5.70 4.58 -0.08
N HIS A 180 4.79 3.64 0.15
CA HIS A 180 4.46 2.57 -0.83
C HIS A 180 3.59 3.03 -2.02
N HIS A 181 3.98 4.10 -2.70
CA HIS A 181 3.19 4.66 -3.80
C HIS A 181 3.29 3.79 -5.07
N SER A 182 4.33 2.97 -5.21
CA SER A 182 4.48 2.04 -6.34
C SER A 182 3.35 1.03 -6.49
N ASN A 183 2.56 0.83 -5.43
CA ASN A 183 1.34 0.03 -5.48
C ASN A 183 0.39 0.49 -6.62
N LEU A 184 0.42 1.77 -7.01
CA LEU A 184 -0.42 2.30 -8.08
C LEU A 184 0.09 2.01 -9.50
N ILE A 185 1.38 1.71 -9.67
CA ILE A 185 2.00 1.50 -10.99
C ILE A 185 1.26 0.45 -11.82
N PRO A 186 0.86 -0.71 -11.24
CA PRO A 186 0.10 -1.70 -11.98
C PRO A 186 -1.25 -1.22 -12.54
N ALA A 187 -1.91 -0.25 -11.92
CA ALA A 187 -3.13 0.34 -12.49
C ALA A 187 -2.85 1.17 -13.74
N ALA A 188 -1.78 1.96 -13.72
CA ALA A 188 -1.35 2.73 -14.88
C ALA A 188 -0.88 1.80 -16.01
N LEU A 189 -0.17 0.72 -15.68
CA LEU A 189 0.26 -0.28 -16.67
C LEU A 189 -0.93 -1.05 -17.27
N ALA A 190 -1.86 -1.53 -16.44
CA ALA A 190 -3.03 -2.28 -16.92
C ALA A 190 -3.90 -1.41 -17.85
N MET A 191 -4.22 -0.18 -17.45
CA MET A 191 -4.98 0.72 -18.33
C MET A 191 -4.16 1.15 -19.55
N GLY A 192 -2.86 1.40 -19.39
CA GLY A 192 -1.96 1.72 -20.50
C GLY A 192 -1.90 0.61 -21.55
N GLU A 193 -1.87 -0.66 -21.12
CA GLU A 193 -1.99 -1.83 -22.00
C GLU A 193 -3.35 -1.85 -22.72
N ALA A 194 -4.45 -1.71 -21.99
CA ALA A 194 -5.79 -1.75 -22.57
C ALA A 194 -6.04 -0.63 -23.60
N LEU A 195 -5.38 0.52 -23.43
CA LEU A 195 -5.50 1.68 -24.31
C LEU A 195 -4.36 1.79 -25.33
N HIS A 196 -3.41 0.85 -25.36
CA HIS A 196 -2.20 0.93 -26.19
C HIS A 196 -1.46 2.27 -26.03
N SER A 197 -1.37 2.76 -24.80
CA SER A 197 -0.71 4.01 -24.46
C SER A 197 0.80 3.92 -24.68
N THR A 198 1.43 5.05 -25.00
CA THR A 198 2.89 5.16 -25.05
C THR A 198 3.46 5.12 -23.63
N GLY A 199 4.75 4.80 -23.52
CA GLY A 199 5.42 4.83 -22.23
C GLY A 199 5.44 6.22 -21.60
N SER A 200 5.61 7.29 -22.38
CA SER A 200 5.54 8.67 -21.87
C SER A 200 4.19 9.01 -21.25
N GLN A 201 3.09 8.57 -21.85
CA GLN A 201 1.73 8.75 -21.30
C GLN A 201 1.58 8.04 -19.95
N VAL A 202 2.05 6.80 -19.84
CA VAL A 202 2.02 6.03 -18.58
C VAL A 202 2.94 6.63 -17.52
N MET A 203 4.14 7.08 -17.89
CA MET A 203 5.05 7.76 -16.99
C MET A 203 4.43 9.04 -16.40
N ALA A 204 3.73 9.83 -17.22
CA ALA A 204 3.03 11.02 -16.75
C ALA A 204 1.85 10.66 -15.82
N ALA A 205 1.10 9.60 -16.12
CA ALA A 205 0.02 9.11 -15.27
C ALA A 205 0.51 8.62 -13.91
N ILE A 206 1.61 7.87 -13.88
CA ILE A 206 2.27 7.42 -12.64
C ILE A 206 2.71 8.63 -11.81
N THR A 207 3.39 9.60 -12.45
CA THR A 207 3.89 10.80 -11.78
C THR A 207 2.76 11.58 -11.10
N VAL A 208 1.64 11.78 -11.79
CA VAL A 208 0.46 12.43 -11.22
C VAL A 208 -0.14 11.60 -10.08
N GLY A 209 -0.25 10.28 -10.24
CA GLY A 209 -0.73 9.38 -9.19
C GLY A 209 0.10 9.44 -7.91
N TYR A 210 1.44 9.48 -8.04
CA TYR A 210 2.37 9.62 -6.91
C TYR A 210 2.14 10.92 -6.13
N GLU A 211 1.83 12.01 -6.82
CA GLU A 211 1.53 13.28 -6.18
C GLU A 211 0.17 13.24 -5.49
N VAL A 212 -0.85 12.64 -6.11
CA VAL A 212 -2.19 12.52 -5.53
C VAL A 212 -2.20 11.62 -4.29
N MET A 213 -1.29 10.64 -4.18
CA MET A 213 -1.12 9.85 -2.95
C MET A 213 -0.80 10.72 -1.72
N THR A 214 -0.20 11.91 -1.90
CA THR A 214 0.20 12.81 -0.80
C THR A 214 -0.98 13.52 -0.12
N VAL A 215 -2.16 13.57 -0.76
CA VAL A 215 -3.38 14.18 -0.21
C VAL A 215 -3.73 13.57 1.17
N GLY A 216 -3.53 12.25 1.28
CA GLY A 216 -3.83 11.44 2.46
C GLY A 216 -5.31 11.09 2.61
N GLY A 217 -5.58 9.95 3.27
CA GLY A 217 -6.94 9.52 3.62
C GLY A 217 -7.80 8.92 2.49
N GLY A 218 -7.26 8.79 1.27
CA GLY A 218 -7.95 8.20 0.12
C GLY A 218 -7.00 7.58 -0.92
N GLU A 219 -6.38 6.44 -0.60
CA GLU A 219 -5.44 5.75 -1.54
C GLU A 219 -6.08 5.40 -2.88
N SER A 220 -7.40 5.17 -2.93
CA SER A 220 -8.15 4.87 -4.14
C SER A 220 -8.24 6.05 -5.12
N ILE A 221 -7.95 7.28 -4.69
CA ILE A 221 -8.06 8.47 -5.54
C ILE A 221 -6.92 8.53 -6.55
N ALA A 222 -5.69 8.26 -6.13
CA ALA A 222 -4.52 8.28 -7.00
C ALA A 222 -4.64 7.38 -8.25
N PRO A 223 -5.04 6.10 -8.14
CA PRO A 223 -5.28 5.24 -9.29
C PRO A 223 -6.47 5.73 -10.13
N ALA A 224 -7.53 6.29 -9.53
CA ALA A 224 -8.61 6.90 -10.29
C ALA A 224 -8.13 8.08 -11.16
N MET A 225 -7.22 8.90 -10.63
CA MET A 225 -6.63 10.03 -11.35
C MET A 225 -5.63 9.59 -12.42
N ALA A 226 -4.75 8.63 -12.11
CA ALA A 226 -3.80 8.10 -13.08
C ALA A 226 -4.53 7.44 -14.27
N VAL A 227 -5.53 6.59 -14.00
CA VAL A 227 -6.34 5.92 -15.02
C VAL A 227 -7.23 6.90 -15.77
N GLY A 228 -7.89 7.83 -15.06
CA GLY A 228 -8.71 8.87 -15.68
C GLY A 228 -7.90 9.76 -16.63
N LYS A 229 -6.64 10.05 -16.29
CA LYS A 229 -5.72 10.76 -17.18
C LYS A 229 -5.42 9.98 -18.47
N LEU A 230 -5.10 8.68 -18.36
CA LEU A 230 -4.86 7.82 -19.53
C LEU A 230 -6.10 7.71 -20.43
N MET A 231 -7.29 7.69 -19.84
CA MET A 231 -8.57 7.66 -20.55
C MET A 231 -8.97 9.01 -21.16
N GLY A 232 -8.23 10.09 -20.89
CA GLY A 232 -8.53 11.43 -21.38
C GLY A 232 -9.82 12.03 -20.79
N LEU A 233 -10.15 11.71 -19.53
CA LEU A 233 -11.33 12.25 -18.88
C LEU A 233 -11.23 13.77 -18.70
N ASP A 234 -12.35 14.48 -18.92
CA ASP A 234 -12.48 15.89 -18.61
C ASP A 234 -12.52 16.15 -17.10
N GLU A 235 -12.41 17.43 -16.71
CA GLU A 235 -12.38 17.82 -15.29
C GLU A 235 -13.61 17.37 -14.51
N ASP A 236 -14.78 17.34 -15.13
CA ASP A 236 -16.01 16.94 -14.44
C ASP A 236 -16.05 15.43 -14.17
N ARG A 237 -15.67 14.62 -15.17
CA ARG A 237 -15.53 13.17 -15.03
C ARG A 237 -14.43 12.79 -14.05
N LEU A 238 -13.29 13.49 -14.06
CA LEU A 238 -12.25 13.30 -13.05
C LEU A 238 -12.79 13.59 -11.63
N ALA A 239 -13.51 14.69 -11.44
CA ALA A 239 -14.10 14.99 -10.14
C ALA A 239 -15.13 13.94 -9.68
N ASN A 240 -15.90 13.38 -10.61
CA ASN A 240 -16.78 12.24 -10.31
C ASN A 240 -15.98 10.99 -9.94
N ALA A 241 -14.88 10.69 -10.64
CA ALA A 241 -14.00 9.58 -10.32
C ALA A 241 -13.36 9.70 -8.93
N VAL A 242 -12.91 10.90 -8.52
CA VAL A 242 -12.45 11.17 -7.14
C VAL A 242 -13.52 10.80 -6.12
N SER A 243 -14.75 11.25 -6.36
CA SER A 243 -15.86 11.09 -5.42
C SER A 243 -16.28 9.62 -5.31
N ILE A 244 -16.42 8.93 -6.44
CA ILE A 244 -16.74 7.49 -6.49
C ILE A 244 -15.64 6.66 -5.84
N ALA A 245 -14.37 7.03 -6.04
CA ALA A 245 -13.24 6.33 -5.45
C ALA A 245 -13.14 6.55 -3.93
N LEU A 246 -13.40 7.76 -3.43
CA LEU A 246 -13.17 8.12 -2.03
C LEU A 246 -14.32 7.67 -1.12
N THR A 247 -15.57 8.02 -1.46
CA THR A 247 -16.71 7.92 -0.54
C THR A 247 -16.91 6.53 0.07
N PRO A 248 -16.78 5.41 -0.69
CA PRO A 248 -16.96 4.07 -0.13
C PRO A 248 -15.67 3.41 0.36
N HIS A 249 -14.48 3.99 0.12
CA HIS A 249 -13.21 3.25 0.17
C HIS A 249 -12.11 3.93 0.98
N VAL A 250 -12.38 4.20 2.26
CA VAL A 250 -11.31 4.54 3.22
C VAL A 250 -10.63 3.24 3.66
N ALA A 251 -9.51 2.92 3.00
CA ALA A 251 -8.74 1.73 3.35
C ALA A 251 -8.03 1.97 4.71
N LEU A 252 -8.45 1.23 5.75
CA LEU A 252 -7.83 1.27 7.09
C LEU A 252 -6.44 0.64 7.10
N ASN A 253 -5.59 1.05 8.03
CA ASN A 253 -4.24 0.50 8.17
C ASN A 253 -4.26 -1.03 8.38
N LYS A 254 -3.16 -1.71 8.04
CA LYS A 254 -3.03 -3.18 8.08
C LYS A 254 -3.14 -3.83 9.48
N GLY A 255 -3.28 -3.03 10.53
CA GLY A 255 -3.16 -3.45 11.93
C GLY A 255 -1.70 -3.64 12.36
N VAL A 256 -1.49 -3.71 13.66
CA VAL A 256 -0.23 -4.12 14.31
C VAL A 256 -0.44 -5.54 14.89
N GLY A 257 0.63 -6.31 15.05
CA GLY A 257 0.57 -7.67 15.58
C GLY A 257 0.64 -8.77 14.53
N ALA A 258 -0.13 -9.83 14.76
CA ALA A 258 -0.18 -10.98 13.87
C ALA A 258 -0.81 -10.54 12.56
N MET A 259 -0.01 -10.56 11.49
CA MET A 259 -0.45 -10.05 10.20
C MET A 259 -1.05 -11.19 9.38
N SER A 260 -2.04 -10.85 8.57
CA SER A 260 -2.63 -11.76 7.59
C SER A 260 -2.11 -11.44 6.19
N MET A 261 -2.37 -12.32 5.23
CA MET A 261 -2.15 -12.07 3.81
C MET A 261 -2.73 -10.73 3.34
N TRP A 262 -3.80 -10.24 4.00
CA TRP A 262 -4.41 -8.96 3.65
C TRP A 262 -3.46 -7.78 3.83
N LYS A 263 -2.41 -7.87 4.67
CA LYS A 263 -1.36 -6.84 4.77
C LYS A 263 -0.75 -6.52 3.41
N GLY A 264 -0.40 -7.55 2.64
CA GLY A 264 0.18 -7.41 1.31
C GLY A 264 -0.82 -7.05 0.21
N VAL A 265 -2.12 -7.18 0.48
CA VAL A 265 -3.20 -7.05 -0.51
C VAL A 265 -4.03 -5.77 -0.33
N ARG A 266 -4.06 -5.21 0.88
CA ARG A 266 -4.90 -4.07 1.28
C ARG A 266 -4.83 -2.89 0.31
N SER A 267 -3.62 -2.46 -0.05
CA SER A 267 -3.47 -1.34 -0.98
C SER A 267 -3.93 -1.71 -2.40
N ALA A 268 -3.74 -2.97 -2.83
CA ALA A 268 -4.23 -3.42 -4.13
C ALA A 268 -5.76 -3.33 -4.25
N GLU A 269 -6.51 -3.55 -3.16
CA GLU A 269 -7.97 -3.33 -3.14
C GLU A 269 -8.31 -1.85 -3.37
N ALA A 270 -7.62 -0.92 -2.71
CA ALA A 270 -7.80 0.50 -2.96
C ALA A 270 -7.46 0.87 -4.42
N ILE A 271 -6.42 0.25 -4.99
CA ILE A 271 -6.05 0.40 -6.39
C ILE A 271 -7.16 -0.05 -7.32
N LYS A 272 -7.69 -1.26 -7.13
CA LYS A 272 -8.83 -1.80 -7.88
C LYS A 272 -10.03 -0.85 -7.84
N CYS A 273 -10.38 -0.33 -6.66
CA CYS A 273 -11.52 0.57 -6.50
C CYS A 273 -11.34 1.89 -7.27
N GLY A 274 -10.13 2.45 -7.33
CA GLY A 274 -9.88 3.66 -8.11
C GLY A 274 -9.96 3.45 -9.61
N VAL A 275 -9.43 2.32 -10.11
CA VAL A 275 -9.57 1.93 -11.52
C VAL A 275 -11.05 1.81 -11.89
N TRP A 276 -11.82 1.12 -11.05
CA TRP A 276 -13.26 0.97 -11.23
C TRP A 276 -14.00 2.31 -11.23
N ALA A 277 -13.66 3.22 -10.31
CA ALA A 277 -14.25 4.55 -10.24
C ALA A 277 -14.01 5.38 -11.51
N ALA A 278 -12.81 5.33 -12.09
CA ALA A 278 -12.51 6.03 -13.34
C ALA A 278 -13.30 5.45 -14.53
N ILE A 279 -13.47 4.12 -14.59
CA ILE A 279 -14.30 3.45 -15.60
C ILE A 279 -15.76 3.89 -15.48
N LEU A 280 -16.33 3.86 -14.27
CA LEU A 280 -17.70 4.31 -14.03
C LEU A 280 -17.91 5.78 -14.43
N ALA A 281 -16.97 6.66 -14.07
CA ALA A 281 -17.03 8.06 -14.44
C ALA A 281 -16.92 8.29 -15.96
N ARG A 282 -16.15 7.46 -16.69
CA ARG A 282 -16.12 7.49 -18.16
C ARG A 282 -17.47 7.19 -18.77
N GLU A 283 -18.19 6.22 -18.20
CA GLU A 283 -19.54 5.85 -18.64
C GLU A 283 -20.62 6.86 -18.18
N GLY A 284 -20.24 7.93 -17.48
CA GLY A 284 -21.13 9.02 -17.09
C GLY A 284 -21.75 8.85 -15.70
N MET A 285 -21.29 7.88 -14.90
CA MET A 285 -21.69 7.81 -13.50
C MET A 285 -21.16 9.02 -12.73
N THR A 286 -22.01 9.57 -11.87
CA THR A 286 -21.66 10.73 -11.06
C THR A 286 -21.53 10.38 -9.59
N GLY A 287 -20.74 11.16 -8.85
CA GLY A 287 -20.47 10.95 -7.43
C GLY A 287 -20.90 12.14 -6.56
N PRO A 288 -20.85 11.98 -5.22
CA PRO A 288 -21.18 13.06 -4.29
C PRO A 288 -20.31 14.32 -4.51
N PRO A 289 -20.85 15.55 -4.40
CA PRO A 289 -20.13 16.76 -4.83
C PRO A 289 -18.93 17.18 -3.98
N GLN A 290 -18.94 16.81 -2.70
CA GLN A 290 -17.98 17.31 -1.71
C GLN A 290 -17.42 16.15 -0.88
N PRO A 291 -16.66 15.22 -1.49
CA PRO A 291 -16.18 14.02 -0.81
C PRO A 291 -15.09 14.28 0.24
N PHE A 292 -14.57 15.51 0.34
CA PHE A 292 -13.58 15.93 1.32
C PHE A 292 -14.13 16.91 2.38
N GLU A 293 -14.60 18.08 1.96
CA GLU A 293 -15.05 19.16 2.86
C GLU A 293 -16.56 19.09 3.20
N GLY A 294 -17.34 18.27 2.50
CA GLY A 294 -18.78 18.17 2.71
C GLY A 294 -19.16 17.66 4.10
N ARG A 295 -20.42 17.87 4.51
CA ARG A 295 -20.92 17.26 5.75
C ARG A 295 -20.92 15.74 5.60
N GLY A 296 -20.23 15.04 6.51
CA GLY A 296 -20.04 13.58 6.46
C GLY A 296 -18.91 13.12 5.54
N ALA A 297 -18.17 14.05 4.94
CA ALA A 297 -17.03 13.79 4.08
C ALA A 297 -15.75 13.50 4.88
N LEU A 298 -14.65 13.18 4.19
CA LEU A 298 -13.40 12.74 4.82
C LEU A 298 -12.85 13.76 5.84
N TRP A 299 -12.60 15.01 5.43
CA TRP A 299 -12.03 16.02 6.35
C TRP A 299 -13.00 16.39 7.45
N TYR A 300 -14.29 16.45 7.14
CA TYR A 300 -15.32 16.67 8.14
C TYR A 300 -15.29 15.58 9.23
N SER A 301 -15.26 14.31 8.84
CA SER A 301 -15.23 13.17 9.75
C SER A 301 -13.98 13.11 10.63
N GLN A 302 -12.86 13.66 10.15
CA GLN A 302 -11.59 13.71 10.88
C GLN A 302 -11.42 14.98 11.73
N GLY A 303 -12.40 15.89 11.74
CA GLY A 303 -12.25 17.19 12.39
C GLY A 303 -11.19 18.09 11.73
N ARG A 304 -10.85 17.83 10.46
CA ARG A 304 -9.82 18.53 9.68
C ARG A 304 -10.41 19.54 8.69
N MET A 305 -11.58 20.09 9.00
CA MET A 305 -12.20 21.13 8.18
C MET A 305 -11.27 22.34 8.03
N GLY A 306 -11.09 22.81 6.80
CA GLY A 306 -10.16 23.90 6.49
C GLY A 306 -8.68 23.49 6.46
N ARG A 307 -8.37 22.18 6.44
CA ARG A 307 -7.01 21.71 6.19
C ARG A 307 -6.50 22.28 4.87
N GLU A 308 -5.44 23.08 4.95
CA GLU A 308 -4.75 23.54 3.77
C GLU A 308 -3.99 22.37 3.16
N PHE A 309 -4.24 22.13 1.87
CA PHE A 309 -3.53 21.17 1.05
C PHE A 309 -3.14 21.83 -0.26
N THR A 310 -1.90 21.58 -0.67
CA THR A 310 -1.30 22.10 -1.89
C THR A 310 -0.62 20.95 -2.64
N LEU A 311 -0.85 20.91 -3.95
CA LEU A 311 -0.07 20.11 -4.88
C LEU A 311 1.03 21.02 -5.45
N PRO A 312 2.25 20.50 -5.70
CA PRO A 312 3.30 21.29 -6.33
C PRO A 312 2.83 21.73 -7.72
N GLU A 313 3.23 22.93 -8.13
CA GLU A 313 2.86 23.40 -9.46
C GLU A 313 3.56 22.56 -10.53
N ARG A 314 4.91 22.45 -10.52
CA ARG A 314 5.73 21.67 -11.48
C ARG A 314 7.14 21.29 -11.00
N ALA A 315 7.44 21.36 -9.71
CA ALA A 315 8.81 21.15 -9.21
C ALA A 315 8.84 20.32 -7.93
N LYS A 316 9.88 19.48 -7.80
CA LYS A 316 10.15 18.60 -6.65
C LYS A 316 9.00 17.64 -6.36
N LEU A 317 8.63 16.88 -7.40
CA LEU A 317 7.50 15.94 -7.36
C LEU A 317 7.77 14.81 -6.38
N GLN A 318 6.70 14.23 -5.84
CA GLN A 318 6.79 13.18 -4.83
C GLN A 318 7.65 11.99 -5.29
N ILE A 319 7.57 11.61 -6.57
CA ILE A 319 8.33 10.47 -7.11
C ILE A 319 9.85 10.65 -7.04
N GLU A 320 10.35 11.90 -6.96
CA GLU A 320 11.78 12.20 -6.82
C GLU A 320 12.29 11.98 -5.38
N ARG A 321 11.39 11.74 -4.41
CA ARG A 321 11.68 11.67 -2.98
C ARG A 321 11.50 10.27 -2.39
N MET A 322 11.23 9.29 -3.23
CA MET A 322 10.94 7.92 -2.81
C MET A 322 12.24 7.19 -2.44
N VAL A 323 12.15 6.29 -1.47
CA VAL A 323 13.27 5.44 -1.06
C VAL A 323 12.99 4.00 -1.49
N ASN A 324 13.87 3.38 -2.26
CA ASN A 324 13.74 1.97 -2.62
C ASN A 324 14.35 1.07 -1.54
N LYS A 325 13.62 0.05 -1.10
CA LYS A 325 14.08 -0.88 -0.06
C LYS A 325 15.15 -1.83 -0.59
N ARG A 326 16.23 -2.00 0.18
CA ARG A 326 17.33 -2.95 -0.12
C ARG A 326 17.01 -4.37 0.35
N PHE A 327 16.22 -4.49 1.41
CA PHE A 327 15.82 -5.78 1.98
C PHE A 327 14.29 -5.96 1.90
N PRO A 328 13.79 -7.20 1.67
CA PRO A 328 12.36 -7.50 1.62
C PRO A 328 11.75 -7.57 3.04
N SER A 329 11.73 -6.44 3.74
CA SER A 329 11.24 -6.31 5.12
C SER A 329 10.77 -4.88 5.42
N ASP A 330 10.15 -4.69 6.60
CA ASP A 330 9.64 -3.39 7.01
C ASP A 330 10.68 -2.27 6.90
N GLN A 331 10.22 -1.07 6.55
CA GLN A 331 11.08 0.10 6.33
C GLN A 331 11.98 0.44 7.53
N MET A 332 11.50 0.21 8.75
CA MET A 332 12.21 0.54 9.99
C MET A 332 13.43 -0.37 10.20
N THR A 333 13.43 -1.54 9.57
CA THR A 333 14.53 -2.51 9.69
C THR A 333 15.71 -2.16 8.77
N GLN A 334 15.47 -1.42 7.68
CA GLN A 334 16.43 -1.27 6.56
C GLN A 334 17.81 -0.74 7.01
N GLN A 335 17.84 0.27 7.88
CA GLN A 335 19.10 0.85 8.36
C GLN A 335 19.91 -0.13 9.20
N THR A 336 19.25 -0.80 10.14
CA THR A 336 19.88 -1.82 10.97
C THR A 336 20.44 -2.95 10.13
N LEU A 337 19.69 -3.42 9.12
CA LEU A 337 20.15 -4.48 8.24
C LEU A 337 21.41 -4.08 7.45
N GLY A 338 21.56 -2.79 7.13
CA GLY A 338 22.80 -2.25 6.54
C GLY A 338 24.05 -2.36 7.43
N LEU A 339 23.90 -2.51 8.75
CA LEU A 339 25.00 -2.62 9.71
C LEU A 339 25.43 -4.06 10.01
N ILE A 340 24.67 -5.05 9.53
CA ILE A 340 24.91 -6.48 9.77
C ILE A 340 26.32 -6.93 9.36
N PRO A 341 26.89 -6.52 8.20
CA PRO A 341 28.26 -6.89 7.85
C PRO A 341 29.29 -6.48 8.89
N GLN A 342 29.12 -5.29 9.49
CA GLN A 342 30.04 -4.77 10.53
C GLN A 342 29.88 -5.51 11.86
N MET A 343 28.65 -5.89 12.22
CA MET A 343 28.37 -6.68 13.41
C MET A 343 28.98 -8.08 13.30
N ARG A 344 28.78 -8.75 12.16
CA ARG A 344 29.32 -10.10 11.89
C ARG A 344 30.83 -10.14 11.78
N ALA A 345 31.46 -9.07 11.28
CA ALA A 345 32.92 -8.94 11.29
C ALA A 345 33.49 -8.87 12.71
N TRP A 346 32.71 -8.40 13.68
CA TRP A 346 33.15 -8.25 15.07
C TRP A 346 32.82 -9.45 15.95
N THR A 347 31.69 -10.14 15.74
CA THR A 347 31.25 -11.28 16.58
C THR A 347 30.66 -12.40 15.75
N ARG A 348 30.88 -13.65 16.20
CA ARG A 348 30.09 -14.79 15.74
C ARG A 348 28.83 -14.96 16.59
N VAL A 349 27.80 -15.60 16.03
CA VAL A 349 26.51 -15.81 16.72
C VAL A 349 26.65 -16.63 18.00
N ASP A 350 27.53 -17.64 18.00
CA ASP A 350 27.80 -18.49 19.16
C ASP A 350 28.50 -17.74 20.30
N GLU A 351 29.15 -16.61 20.02
CA GLU A 351 29.81 -15.74 20.99
C GLU A 351 28.86 -14.71 21.63
N ILE A 352 27.67 -14.48 21.05
CA ILE A 352 26.73 -13.47 21.54
C ILE A 352 26.10 -13.93 22.86
N ASP A 353 26.20 -13.09 23.88
CA ASP A 353 25.52 -13.26 25.16
C ASP A 353 24.16 -12.55 25.16
N SER A 354 24.13 -11.27 24.78
CA SER A 354 22.91 -10.45 24.73
C SER A 354 22.97 -9.37 23.65
N ILE A 355 21.79 -8.95 23.20
CA ILE A 355 21.60 -7.86 22.24
C ILE A 355 20.57 -6.89 22.82
N GLN A 356 20.97 -5.64 23.03
CA GLN A 356 20.06 -4.56 23.38
C GLN A 356 19.81 -3.69 22.14
N TYR A 357 18.55 -3.45 21.83
CA TYR A 357 18.14 -2.66 20.66
C TYR A 357 17.29 -1.48 21.13
N TYR A 358 17.87 -0.29 21.13
CA TYR A 358 17.17 0.95 21.40
C TYR A 358 16.54 1.48 20.12
N MET A 359 15.30 1.96 20.18
CA MET A 359 14.56 2.44 18.99
C MET A 359 13.53 3.50 19.33
N THR A 360 12.89 4.11 18.34
CA THR A 360 11.73 5.00 18.60
C THR A 360 10.53 4.21 19.13
N PHE A 361 9.66 4.87 19.90
CA PHE A 361 8.42 4.22 20.36
C PHE A 361 7.52 3.77 19.20
N GLY A 362 7.40 4.58 18.14
CA GLY A 362 6.59 4.23 16.98
C GLY A 362 7.13 3.03 16.20
N ASP A 363 8.46 2.90 16.11
CA ASP A 363 9.08 1.72 15.51
C ASP A 363 8.80 0.48 16.35
N TRP A 364 8.91 0.60 17.68
CA TRP A 364 8.63 -0.50 18.60
C TRP A 364 7.18 -0.98 18.50
N GLU A 365 6.22 -0.06 18.36
CA GLU A 365 4.82 -0.41 18.14
C GLU A 365 4.62 -1.19 16.84
N GLU A 366 5.35 -0.87 15.77
CA GLU A 366 5.17 -1.52 14.47
C GLU A 366 5.85 -2.90 14.38
N VAL A 367 7.08 -3.03 14.90
CA VAL A 367 7.95 -4.19 14.65
C VAL A 367 8.39 -4.97 15.92
N GLY A 368 7.94 -4.54 17.09
CA GLY A 368 8.36 -5.10 18.39
C GLY A 368 7.27 -5.77 19.22
N ASP A 369 6.01 -5.75 18.76
CA ASP A 369 4.87 -6.25 19.54
C ASP A 369 4.83 -7.80 19.65
N ALA A 370 4.01 -8.34 20.55
CA ALA A 370 4.13 -9.74 20.98
C ALA A 370 4.14 -10.79 19.84
N PRO A 371 3.28 -10.70 18.79
CA PRO A 371 3.33 -11.62 17.65
C PRO A 371 4.63 -11.56 16.86
N LYS A 372 5.39 -10.46 16.90
CA LYS A 372 6.70 -10.35 16.25
C LYS A 372 7.75 -11.24 16.91
N TRP A 373 7.57 -11.62 18.17
CA TRP A 373 8.49 -12.55 18.84
C TRP A 373 8.21 -14.00 18.49
N ASP A 374 7.06 -14.33 17.92
CA ASP A 374 6.72 -15.68 17.46
C ASP A 374 5.97 -15.66 16.12
N PRO A 375 6.59 -15.15 15.04
CA PRO A 375 5.93 -15.06 13.75
C PRO A 375 5.59 -16.47 13.23
N ARG A 376 4.30 -16.67 12.91
CA ARG A 376 3.75 -17.93 12.40
C ARG A 376 3.49 -17.93 10.89
N ASN A 377 3.75 -16.82 10.22
CA ASN A 377 3.59 -16.66 8.78
C ASN A 377 4.58 -15.62 8.25
N ARG A 378 4.66 -15.54 6.91
CA ARG A 378 5.51 -14.58 6.20
C ARG A 378 5.20 -13.13 6.57
N ASP A 379 3.92 -12.74 6.52
CA ASP A 379 3.49 -11.34 6.71
C ASP A 379 3.87 -10.80 8.10
N THR A 380 3.87 -11.64 9.12
CA THR A 380 4.32 -11.26 10.47
C THR A 380 5.84 -11.26 10.56
N ALA A 381 6.50 -12.20 9.89
CA ALA A 381 7.95 -12.36 9.92
C ALA A 381 8.70 -11.19 9.23
N ASP A 382 8.19 -10.67 8.12
CA ASP A 382 8.82 -9.53 7.41
C ASP A 382 8.65 -8.18 8.15
N HIS A 383 7.74 -8.12 9.13
CA HIS A 383 7.55 -7.02 10.08
C HIS A 383 8.01 -7.38 11.51
N SER A 384 8.80 -8.43 11.67
CA SER A 384 9.36 -8.81 12.97
C SER A 384 10.82 -8.40 13.05
N LEU A 385 11.10 -7.32 13.78
CA LEU A 385 12.47 -6.90 14.06
C LEU A 385 13.31 -8.00 14.73
N PRO A 386 12.86 -8.68 15.81
CA PRO A 386 13.71 -9.67 16.47
C PRO A 386 14.02 -10.84 15.52
N TYR A 387 13.06 -11.25 14.68
CA TYR A 387 13.28 -12.29 13.68
C TYR A 387 14.27 -11.85 12.60
N VAL A 388 14.04 -10.72 11.93
CA VAL A 388 14.90 -10.31 10.81
C VAL A 388 16.31 -9.96 11.29
N LEU A 389 16.47 -9.39 12.48
CA LEU A 389 17.79 -9.14 13.08
C LEU A 389 18.52 -10.46 13.34
N ALA A 390 17.88 -11.42 14.01
CA ALA A 390 18.48 -12.73 14.28
C ALA A 390 18.86 -13.46 12.99
N ARG A 391 17.94 -13.50 12.02
CA ARG A 391 18.15 -14.18 10.74
C ARG A 391 19.30 -13.56 9.94
N ASN A 392 19.42 -12.24 9.90
CA ASN A 392 20.56 -11.56 9.27
C ASN A 392 21.89 -11.82 10.02
N LEU A 393 21.88 -11.84 11.36
CA LEU A 393 23.08 -12.15 12.13
C LEU A 393 23.56 -13.58 11.93
N ILE A 394 22.69 -14.52 11.53
CA ILE A 394 23.04 -15.92 11.23
C ILE A 394 23.43 -16.09 9.76
N ASP A 395 22.56 -15.66 8.84
CA ASP A 395 22.70 -15.94 7.41
C ASP A 395 23.59 -14.92 6.70
N GLY A 396 23.85 -13.77 7.34
CA GLY A 396 24.60 -12.64 6.76
C GLY A 396 23.74 -11.65 6.00
N GLU A 397 22.62 -12.10 5.44
CA GLU A 397 21.63 -11.28 4.76
C GLU A 397 20.26 -11.98 4.77
N THR A 398 19.19 -11.24 5.06
CA THR A 398 17.81 -11.72 4.84
C THR A 398 17.37 -11.42 3.41
N TYR A 399 16.97 -12.48 2.70
CA TYR A 399 16.36 -12.40 1.37
C TYR A 399 14.98 -13.10 1.35
N LEU A 400 14.42 -13.37 0.18
CA LEU A 400 13.04 -13.85 0.03
C LEU A 400 12.79 -15.23 0.65
N ASP A 401 13.78 -16.12 0.62
CA ASP A 401 13.73 -17.47 1.18
C ASP A 401 13.75 -17.47 2.71
N ALA A 402 14.24 -16.40 3.34
CA ALA A 402 14.24 -16.23 4.78
C ALA A 402 12.83 -16.28 5.38
N PHE A 403 11.76 -16.10 4.60
CA PHE A 403 10.39 -16.13 5.09
C PHE A 403 9.65 -17.45 4.79
N ALA A 404 10.37 -18.46 4.29
CA ALA A 404 9.86 -19.82 4.18
C ALA A 404 9.51 -20.37 5.58
N ILE A 405 8.45 -21.19 5.65
CA ILE A 405 7.91 -21.71 6.92
C ILE A 405 8.97 -22.49 7.72
N GLU A 406 9.90 -23.14 7.04
CA GLU A 406 11.01 -23.91 7.60
C GLU A 406 12.05 -23.03 8.27
N LYS A 407 12.19 -21.77 7.85
CA LYS A 407 13.11 -20.79 8.43
C LYS A 407 12.46 -19.97 9.56
N LEU A 408 11.18 -20.12 9.84
CA LEU A 408 10.55 -19.40 10.94
C LEU A 408 10.98 -19.96 12.32
N PRO A 409 10.97 -19.15 13.39
CA PRO A 409 11.63 -19.49 14.66
C PRO A 409 11.01 -20.69 15.40
N PHE A 410 9.79 -21.11 15.06
CA PHE A 410 9.19 -22.33 15.60
C PHE A 410 9.68 -23.61 14.89
N ARG A 411 10.38 -23.49 13.76
CA ARG A 411 11.05 -24.57 13.02
C ARG A 411 12.57 -24.48 13.06
N ASP A 412 13.11 -23.30 13.36
CA ASP A 412 14.54 -23.08 13.49
C ASP A 412 14.94 -22.68 14.94
N PRO A 413 15.45 -23.64 15.74
CA PRO A 413 15.84 -23.38 17.12
C PRO A 413 17.07 -22.48 17.25
N VAL A 414 17.90 -22.36 16.21
CA VAL A 414 19.08 -21.47 16.23
C VAL A 414 18.63 -20.01 16.20
N VAL A 415 17.68 -19.67 15.32
CA VAL A 415 17.09 -18.33 15.35
C VAL A 415 16.30 -18.08 16.61
N ARG A 416 15.50 -19.03 17.08
CA ARG A 416 14.77 -18.89 18.35
C ARG A 416 15.74 -18.53 19.49
N GLY A 417 16.81 -19.32 19.64
CA GLY A 417 17.77 -19.11 20.71
C GLY A 417 18.55 -17.79 20.61
N LEU A 418 18.69 -17.20 19.41
CA LEU A 418 19.25 -15.86 19.25
C LEU A 418 18.22 -14.77 19.55
N MET A 419 16.96 -14.95 19.11
CA MET A 419 15.86 -14.03 19.43
C MET A 419 15.67 -13.89 20.94
N ASP A 420 15.79 -14.99 21.70
CA ASP A 420 15.64 -15.00 23.16
C ASP A 420 16.72 -14.17 23.89
N ARG A 421 17.79 -13.77 23.19
CA ARG A 421 18.87 -12.90 23.70
C ARG A 421 18.69 -11.43 23.31
N ILE A 422 17.64 -11.10 22.58
CA ILE A 422 17.33 -9.74 22.14
C ILE A 422 16.41 -9.07 23.15
N THR A 423 16.69 -7.82 23.50
CA THR A 423 15.79 -6.93 24.25
C THR A 423 15.54 -5.68 23.43
N LEU A 424 14.28 -5.38 23.12
CA LEU A 424 13.87 -4.15 22.44
C LEU A 424 13.52 -3.08 23.48
N LEU A 425 14.09 -1.89 23.31
CA LEU A 425 14.06 -0.79 24.27
C LEU A 425 13.53 0.48 23.57
N PRO A 426 12.21 0.75 23.60
CA PRO A 426 11.68 1.98 23.02
C PRO A 426 12.16 3.21 23.80
N VAL A 427 12.50 4.28 23.07
CA VAL A 427 12.97 5.56 23.58
C VAL A 427 12.00 6.65 23.12
N SER A 428 11.31 7.26 24.08
CA SER A 428 10.24 8.23 23.83
C SER A 428 10.69 9.53 23.21
N GLU A 429 11.97 9.89 23.32
CA GLU A 429 12.53 11.14 22.81
C GLU A 429 13.04 11.01 21.36
N TRP A 430 13.27 9.78 20.89
CA TRP A 430 13.80 9.54 19.54
C TRP A 430 12.68 9.66 18.50
N ARG A 431 13.04 10.10 17.30
CA ARG A 431 12.12 10.33 16.17
C ARG A 431 12.69 9.73 14.89
N GLY A 432 11.85 9.66 13.86
CA GLY A 432 12.23 9.20 12.53
C GLY A 432 12.28 7.68 12.42
N ASN A 433 11.94 7.17 11.24
CA ASN A 433 11.89 5.74 10.98
C ASN A 433 13.31 5.12 11.03
N GLY A 434 13.43 3.93 11.58
CA GLY A 434 14.69 3.17 11.62
C GLY A 434 15.78 3.80 12.49
N THR A 435 15.43 4.78 13.34
CA THR A 435 16.35 5.37 14.32
C THR A 435 16.60 4.38 15.44
N ALA A 436 17.84 3.90 15.56
CA ALA A 436 18.19 2.83 16.47
C ALA A 436 19.65 2.89 16.97
N ARG A 437 19.88 2.24 18.12
CA ARG A 437 21.20 1.83 18.61
C ARG A 437 21.14 0.36 18.93
N ILE A 438 22.10 -0.40 18.41
CA ILE A 438 22.23 -1.83 18.66
C ILE A 438 23.50 -2.05 19.46
N THR A 439 23.38 -2.68 20.62
CA THR A 439 24.50 -3.02 21.50
C THR A 439 24.57 -4.53 21.62
N ILE A 440 25.69 -5.12 21.20
CA ILE A 440 25.93 -6.56 21.32
C ILE A 440 27.00 -6.79 22.38
N ARG A 441 26.67 -7.65 23.35
CA ARG A 441 27.60 -8.15 24.36
C ARG A 441 27.97 -9.59 24.05
N LYS A 442 29.26 -9.90 24.10
CA LYS A 442 29.80 -11.26 23.97
C LYS A 442 29.82 -11.96 25.31
N LYS A 443 29.88 -13.28 25.27
CA LYS A 443 30.10 -14.15 26.45
C LYS A 443 31.44 -13.90 27.13
N SER A 444 32.42 -13.33 26.43
CA SER A 444 33.69 -12.86 27.03
C SER A 444 33.50 -11.65 27.95
N GLY A 445 32.38 -10.94 27.84
CA GLY A 445 32.11 -9.66 28.49
C GLY A 445 32.34 -8.44 27.61
N ASP A 446 32.98 -8.60 26.43
CA ASP A 446 33.21 -7.50 25.49
C ASP A 446 31.88 -6.98 24.94
N GLU A 447 31.76 -5.66 24.78
CA GLU A 447 30.55 -5.02 24.26
C GLU A 447 30.90 -4.01 23.17
N LYS A 448 30.03 -3.92 22.15
CA LYS A 448 30.13 -2.91 21.09
C LYS A 448 28.74 -2.44 20.68
N SER A 449 28.66 -1.14 20.33
CA SER A 449 27.43 -0.52 19.85
C SER A 449 27.57 -0.01 18.42
N TRP A 450 26.45 -0.02 17.68
CA TRP A 450 26.29 0.58 16.35
C TRP A 450 25.06 1.46 16.33
N ASP A 451 25.16 2.58 15.62
CA ASP A 451 24.09 3.56 15.49
C ASP A 451 23.63 3.66 14.05
N THR A 452 22.32 3.65 13.84
CA THR A 452 21.75 4.03 12.54
C THR A 452 21.80 5.54 12.37
N HIS A 453 21.65 6.03 11.13
CA HIS A 453 21.67 7.47 10.80
C HIS A 453 22.91 8.21 11.33
N GLY A 454 24.04 7.52 11.45
CA GLY A 454 25.28 8.11 12.01
C GLY A 454 25.15 8.61 13.45
N GLY A 455 24.16 8.11 14.22
CA GLY A 455 23.89 8.55 15.59
C GLY A 455 22.85 9.66 15.72
N ASN A 456 22.29 10.17 14.62
CA ASN A 456 21.18 11.13 14.67
C ASN A 456 19.93 10.47 15.27
N ARG A 457 19.36 11.08 16.33
CA ARG A 457 18.18 10.56 17.05
C ARG A 457 16.86 11.18 16.63
N SER A 458 16.92 12.16 15.73
CA SER A 458 15.79 12.82 15.13
C SER A 458 16.12 13.19 13.69
N PRO A 459 16.44 12.20 12.82
CA PRO A 459 16.57 12.47 11.39
C PRO A 459 15.29 13.12 10.87
N GLY A 460 15.45 14.05 9.94
CA GLY A 460 14.38 14.85 9.39
C GLY A 460 13.48 14.02 8.48
N ASP A 461 13.68 14.14 7.18
CA ASP A 461 12.86 13.44 6.19
C ASP A 461 13.56 12.18 5.65
N MET A 462 12.82 11.42 4.84
CA MET A 462 13.31 10.17 4.25
C MET A 462 14.49 10.37 3.28
N SER A 463 14.87 11.61 2.92
CA SER A 463 16.06 11.85 2.09
C SER A 463 17.38 11.56 2.83
N GLU A 464 17.34 11.49 4.18
CA GLU A 464 18.48 11.04 4.99
C GLU A 464 18.68 9.51 4.93
N PHE A 465 17.74 8.75 4.34
CA PHE A 465 17.93 7.33 4.12
C PHE A 465 18.93 7.08 2.96
N PRO A 466 19.93 6.21 3.16
CA PRO A 466 20.78 5.68 2.10
C PRO A 466 19.97 5.23 0.88
N GLN A 467 20.17 5.95 -0.23
CA GLN A 467 19.53 5.66 -1.51
C GLN A 467 20.27 4.53 -2.24
N MET A 468 19.51 3.64 -2.87
CA MET A 468 20.07 2.69 -3.82
C MET A 468 20.55 3.44 -5.08
N SER A 469 21.73 3.09 -5.57
CA SER A 469 22.21 3.52 -6.89
C SER A 469 21.41 2.85 -8.03
N ASP A 470 21.54 3.35 -9.26
CA ASP A 470 20.92 2.71 -10.43
C ASP A 470 21.46 1.27 -10.62
N ASP A 471 22.73 1.03 -10.27
CA ASP A 471 23.35 -0.30 -10.28
C ASP A 471 22.79 -1.21 -9.18
N ASP A 472 22.56 -0.69 -7.96
CA ASP A 472 21.90 -1.44 -6.89
C ASP A 472 20.49 -1.90 -7.32
N ILE A 473 19.71 -1.01 -7.93
CA ILE A 473 18.35 -1.30 -8.42
C ILE A 473 18.39 -2.34 -9.54
N THR A 474 19.34 -2.20 -10.47
CA THR A 474 19.57 -3.17 -11.54
C THR A 474 19.96 -4.54 -10.98
N ASN A 475 20.85 -4.59 -10.00
CA ASN A 475 21.28 -5.82 -9.36
C ASN A 475 20.14 -6.47 -8.56
N LYS A 476 19.30 -5.68 -7.90
CA LYS A 476 18.07 -6.16 -7.26
C LYS A 476 17.14 -6.83 -8.28
N PHE A 477 16.88 -6.18 -9.41
CA PHE A 477 16.05 -6.75 -10.50
C PHE A 477 16.64 -8.07 -11.03
N LYS A 478 17.96 -8.11 -11.28
CA LYS A 478 18.63 -9.33 -11.76
C LYS A 478 18.56 -10.46 -10.73
N ARG A 479 18.75 -10.15 -9.45
CA ARG A 479 18.71 -11.12 -8.34
C ARG A 479 17.32 -11.75 -8.19
N VAL A 480 16.25 -10.95 -8.22
CA VAL A 480 14.88 -11.49 -8.13
C VAL A 480 14.51 -12.32 -9.36
N CYS A 481 14.99 -11.92 -10.55
CA CYS A 481 14.80 -12.70 -11.77
C CYS A 481 15.48 -14.07 -11.66
N ALA A 482 16.72 -14.11 -11.19
CA ALA A 482 17.42 -15.37 -10.93
C ALA A 482 16.70 -16.23 -9.89
N TYR A 483 16.25 -15.62 -8.79
CA TYR A 483 15.51 -16.30 -7.72
C TYR A 483 14.20 -16.93 -8.21
N ARG A 484 13.47 -16.26 -9.12
CA ARG A 484 12.22 -16.77 -9.71
C ARG A 484 12.43 -17.51 -11.04
N HIS A 485 13.68 -17.81 -11.41
CA HIS A 485 14.03 -18.53 -12.64
C HIS A 485 13.50 -17.88 -13.94
N VAL A 486 13.47 -16.53 -13.99
CA VAL A 486 13.23 -15.79 -15.22
C VAL A 486 14.44 -15.97 -16.15
N ALA A 487 14.20 -16.33 -17.42
CA ALA A 487 15.27 -16.57 -18.38
C ALA A 487 16.11 -15.30 -18.62
N ASP A 488 17.43 -15.45 -18.78
CA ASP A 488 18.35 -14.31 -18.92
C ASP A 488 17.98 -13.37 -20.08
N ALA A 489 17.62 -13.92 -21.24
CA ALA A 489 17.19 -13.12 -22.40
C ALA A 489 15.91 -12.32 -22.10
N GLN A 490 14.94 -12.93 -21.42
CA GLN A 490 13.69 -12.28 -21.01
C GLN A 490 13.96 -11.18 -19.96
N ARG A 491 14.80 -11.48 -18.97
CA ARG A 491 15.25 -10.53 -17.94
C ARG A 491 15.91 -9.31 -18.58
N ASP A 492 16.86 -9.52 -19.48
CA ASP A 492 17.63 -8.43 -20.08
C ASP A 492 16.78 -7.57 -21.01
N GLN A 493 15.86 -8.19 -21.76
CA GLN A 493 14.84 -7.48 -22.53
C GLN A 493 13.93 -6.62 -21.63
N ALA A 494 13.34 -7.23 -20.59
CA ALA A 494 12.47 -6.52 -19.65
C ALA A 494 13.21 -5.35 -18.99
N LEU A 495 14.43 -5.59 -18.50
CA LEU A 495 15.25 -4.58 -17.87
C LEU A 495 15.51 -3.39 -18.80
N GLY A 496 15.84 -3.64 -20.08
CA GLY A 496 16.03 -2.59 -21.08
C GLY A 496 14.76 -1.78 -21.36
N GLN A 497 13.60 -2.43 -21.40
CA GLN A 497 12.31 -1.76 -21.59
C GLN A 497 11.93 -0.89 -20.37
N TRP A 498 12.05 -1.42 -19.15
CA TRP A 498 11.65 -0.71 -17.92
C TRP A 498 12.60 0.45 -17.55
N TRP A 499 13.89 0.36 -17.89
CA TRP A 499 14.83 1.48 -17.74
C TRP A 499 14.63 2.59 -18.78
N ASN A 500 13.94 2.31 -19.88
CA ASN A 500 13.76 3.25 -20.99
C ASN A 500 12.29 3.33 -21.44
N LEU A 501 11.38 3.47 -20.47
CA LEU A 501 9.95 3.40 -20.73
C LEU A 501 9.49 4.49 -21.70
N SER A 502 10.08 5.70 -21.66
CA SER A 502 9.74 6.80 -22.58
C SER A 502 9.97 6.48 -24.07
N ALA A 503 10.81 5.50 -24.39
CA ALA A 503 11.02 5.05 -25.76
C ALA A 503 9.92 4.08 -26.26
N ILE A 504 9.16 3.47 -25.33
CA ILE A 504 8.12 2.49 -25.65
C ILE A 504 6.93 3.19 -26.31
N LYS A 505 6.54 2.69 -27.49
CA LYS A 505 5.42 3.22 -28.27
C LYS A 505 4.08 2.59 -27.91
N ASP A 506 4.11 1.39 -27.33
CA ASP A 506 2.93 0.67 -26.85
C ASP A 506 3.29 -0.14 -25.60
N ILE A 507 2.65 0.18 -24.48
CA ILE A 507 2.84 -0.49 -23.19
C ILE A 507 2.48 -1.99 -23.24
N ALA A 508 1.67 -2.43 -24.19
CA ALA A 508 1.42 -3.85 -24.40
C ALA A 508 2.71 -4.64 -24.75
N GLU A 509 3.76 -3.99 -25.27
CA GLU A 509 5.04 -4.63 -25.53
C GLU A 509 5.75 -5.10 -24.24
N PRO A 510 6.12 -4.22 -23.29
CA PRO A 510 6.77 -4.67 -22.05
C PRO A 510 5.85 -5.51 -21.16
N MET A 511 4.52 -5.32 -21.22
CA MET A 511 3.57 -6.20 -20.55
C MET A 511 3.62 -7.63 -21.10
N ARG A 512 3.76 -7.81 -22.42
CA ARG A 512 3.97 -9.14 -23.03
C ARG A 512 5.29 -9.77 -22.61
N THR A 513 6.36 -8.98 -22.50
CA THR A 513 7.67 -9.49 -22.04
C THR A 513 7.57 -10.17 -20.68
N LEU A 514 6.73 -9.67 -19.77
CA LEU A 514 6.50 -10.25 -18.43
C LEU A 514 5.13 -10.93 -18.27
N ALA A 515 4.41 -11.22 -19.37
CA ALA A 515 3.10 -11.87 -19.30
C ALA A 515 3.21 -13.26 -18.66
N THR A 516 4.24 -14.04 -19.06
CA THR A 516 4.58 -15.33 -18.47
C THR A 516 6.07 -15.35 -18.16
N PHE A 517 6.47 -15.68 -16.94
CA PHE A 517 7.86 -15.83 -16.57
C PHE A 517 8.04 -16.83 -15.43
N GLY A 518 9.27 -17.28 -15.21
CA GLY A 518 9.57 -18.26 -14.19
C GLY A 518 8.92 -19.62 -14.47
N ARG A 519 8.45 -20.28 -13.41
CA ARG A 519 7.83 -21.61 -13.46
C ARG A 519 6.56 -21.64 -12.59
N PRO A 520 5.47 -20.95 -12.98
CA PRO A 520 4.26 -20.90 -12.18
C PRO A 520 3.72 -22.30 -11.90
N LEU A 521 3.38 -22.58 -10.64
CA LEU A 521 2.61 -23.77 -10.29
C LEU A 521 1.17 -23.63 -10.83
N PRO A 522 0.50 -24.74 -11.17
CA PRO A 522 -0.91 -24.71 -11.56
C PRO A 522 -1.74 -23.92 -10.53
N LEU A 523 -2.55 -22.98 -11.02
CA LEU A 523 -3.38 -22.10 -10.18
C LEU A 523 -4.64 -22.78 -9.66
#